data_AF-A0A5N4DII1-F1
#
_entry.id   AF-A0A5N4DII1-F1
#
_cell.length_a   1.000
_cell.length_b   1.000
_cell.length_c   1.000
_cell.angle_alpha   90.00
_cell.angle_beta   90.00
_cell.angle_gamma   90.00
#
_symmetry.space_group_name_H-M   'P 1'
#
loop_
_entity.id
_entity.type
_entity.pdbx_description
1 polymer ?
#
loop_
_entity_poly.entity_id
_entity_poly.type
_entity_poly.pdbx_seq_one_letter_code
_entity_poly.pdbx_strand_id
1 'polypeptide(L)'
;MATPSLRGRLARFGNPRKPILKPKKPLVLANHVGERRREKGEATCITEMSVMMACWKQNEFRDEACRKEIQDFFDCASRAEVIESSWGILLGGEWGHTLPLPHTPLVEYRALAWFCRLRLFTVKKKLSA
;
A
#
# COMPACT_ATOMS: atom_id res chain seq x y z
N MET A 1 -12.06 4.72 20.32
CA MET A 1 -11.11 5.73 20.87
C MET A 1 -11.69 7.12 20.64
N ALA A 2 -11.66 7.99 21.65
CA ALA A 2 -12.13 9.37 21.51
C ALA A 2 -11.03 10.29 20.98
N THR A 3 -11.39 11.27 20.15
CA THR A 3 -10.45 12.27 19.63
C THR A 3 -10.09 13.30 20.72
N PRO A 4 -8.80 13.62 20.92
CA PRO A 4 -8.40 14.60 21.92
C PRO A 4 -8.78 16.04 21.50
N SER A 5 -9.15 16.88 22.48
CA SER A 5 -9.57 18.26 22.22
C SER A 5 -8.40 19.17 21.80
N LEU A 6 -8.60 19.92 20.72
CA LEU A 6 -7.67 20.93 20.22
C LEU A 6 -7.93 22.35 20.76
N ARG A 7 -8.97 22.54 21.60
CA ARG A 7 -9.34 23.86 22.13
C ARG A 7 -8.20 24.43 22.96
N GLY A 8 -7.78 25.65 22.64
CA GLY A 8 -6.74 26.36 23.38
C GLY A 8 -5.30 25.88 23.13
N ARG A 9 -5.07 24.93 22.21
CA ARG A 9 -3.73 24.37 21.94
C ARG A 9 -3.00 25.05 20.78
N LEU A 10 -3.72 25.84 19.98
CA LEU A 10 -3.22 26.56 18.82
C LEU A 10 -3.06 28.05 19.12
N ALA A 11 -2.15 28.68 18.39
CA ALA A 11 -1.98 30.13 18.42
C ALA A 11 -3.19 30.77 17.72
N ARG A 12 -4.04 31.45 18.50
CA ARG A 12 -5.17 32.24 18.00
C ARG A 12 -5.26 33.51 18.84
N PHE A 13 -5.66 34.62 18.22
CA PHE A 13 -5.84 35.90 18.91
C PHE A 13 -6.80 35.82 20.11
N GLY A 14 -7.85 34.99 20.04
CA GLY A 14 -8.79 34.78 21.15
C GLY A 14 -8.34 33.78 22.23
N ASN A 15 -7.11 33.28 22.15
CA ASN A 15 -6.58 32.32 23.13
C ASN A 15 -5.36 32.91 23.85
N PRO A 16 -5.49 33.35 25.12
CA PRO A 16 -4.39 33.93 25.87
C PRO A 16 -3.35 32.88 26.30
N ARG A 17 -3.63 31.59 26.12
CA ARG A 17 -2.74 30.50 26.50
C ARG A 17 -1.63 30.31 25.47
N LYS A 18 -0.42 30.02 25.97
CA LYS A 18 0.73 29.68 25.12
C LYS A 18 0.39 28.45 24.25
N PRO A 19 0.64 28.49 22.93
CA PRO A 19 0.31 27.40 22.03
C PRO A 19 1.19 26.18 22.31
N ILE A 20 0.55 25.03 22.53
CA ILE A 20 1.22 23.74 22.80
C ILE A 20 1.57 23.04 21.49
N LEU A 21 0.70 23.15 20.48
CA LEU A 21 0.90 22.54 19.18
C LEU A 21 1.32 23.61 18.17
N LYS A 22 2.41 23.35 17.46
CA LYS A 22 2.91 24.16 16.34
C LYS A 22 2.98 23.32 15.07
N PRO A 23 1.82 23.02 14.45
CA PRO A 23 1.79 22.17 13.27
C PRO A 23 2.39 22.91 12.06
N LYS A 24 3.28 22.24 11.31
CA LYS A 24 3.89 22.78 10.08
C LYS A 24 2.92 22.80 8.90
N LYS A 25 1.90 21.93 8.94
CA LYS A 25 0.85 21.78 7.93
C LYS A 25 -0.50 22.13 8.55
N PRO A 26 -1.48 22.66 7.79
CA PRO A 26 -2.80 22.94 8.32
C PRO A 26 -3.46 21.65 8.83
N LEU A 27 -4.17 21.75 9.96
CA LEU A 27 -4.92 20.64 10.54
C LEU A 27 -6.26 20.44 9.80
N VAL A 28 -6.16 20.15 8.51
CA VAL A 28 -7.26 19.80 7.62
C VAL A 28 -6.94 18.43 7.04
N LEU A 29 -7.92 17.53 7.05
CA LEU A 29 -7.74 16.20 6.50
C LEU A 29 -7.56 16.30 4.98
N ALA A 30 -6.56 15.59 4.45
CA ALA A 30 -6.36 15.49 3.02
C ALA A 30 -7.36 14.50 2.40
N ASN A 31 -7.65 14.67 1.10
CA ASN A 31 -8.52 13.77 0.34
C ASN A 31 -7.82 12.45 -0.08
N HIS A 32 -6.63 12.18 0.45
CA HIS A 32 -5.86 10.96 0.22
C HIS A 32 -5.27 10.47 1.53
N VAL A 33 -5.08 9.16 1.62
CA VAL A 33 -4.40 8.50 2.74
C VAL A 33 -2.96 8.21 2.31
N GLY A 34 -2.04 8.17 3.28
CA GLY A 34 -0.66 7.80 2.99
C GLY A 34 -0.56 6.38 2.42
N GLU A 35 0.26 6.22 1.39
CA GLU A 35 0.49 4.92 0.74
C GLU A 35 1.00 3.88 1.74
N ARG A 36 0.56 2.63 1.60
CA ARG A 36 1.05 1.54 2.45
C ARG A 36 2.53 1.34 2.14
N ARG A 37 3.37 1.35 3.17
CA ARG A 37 4.76 0.94 2.99
C ARG A 37 4.78 -0.53 2.62
N ARG A 38 5.39 -0.83 1.48
CA ARG A 38 5.69 -2.22 1.11
C ARG A 38 6.60 -2.82 2.16
N GLU A 39 6.37 -4.09 2.47
CA GLU A 39 7.26 -4.86 3.33
C GLU A 39 8.66 -4.85 2.70
N LYS A 40 9.67 -4.63 3.53
CA LYS A 40 11.06 -4.69 3.08
C LYS A 40 11.38 -6.15 2.79
N GLY A 41 12.15 -6.43 1.75
CA GLY A 41 12.57 -7.80 1.45
C GLY A 41 13.29 -8.41 2.64
N GLU A 42 12.61 -9.34 3.31
CA GLU A 42 13.21 -10.19 4.34
C GLU A 42 13.74 -11.44 3.65
N ALA A 43 14.90 -11.92 4.09
CA ALA A 43 15.43 -13.17 3.55
C ALA A 43 14.49 -14.32 3.94
N THR A 44 13.85 -14.92 2.95
CA THR A 44 13.01 -16.10 3.11
C THR A 44 13.89 -17.36 3.20
N CYS A 45 13.37 -18.44 3.79
CA CYS A 45 14.05 -19.75 3.87
C CYS A 45 15.36 -19.78 4.67
N ILE A 46 15.54 -18.87 5.63
CA ILE A 46 16.74 -18.81 6.50
C ILE A 46 16.88 -20.10 7.33
N THR A 47 15.77 -20.69 7.76
CA THR A 47 15.76 -21.89 8.60
C THR A 47 16.32 -23.11 7.86
N GLU A 48 15.86 -23.34 6.64
CA GLU A 48 16.27 -24.44 5.77
C GLU A 48 17.73 -24.24 5.35
N MET A 49 18.12 -23.00 5.06
CA MET A 49 19.52 -22.66 4.79
C MET A 49 20.42 -23.01 5.99
N SER A 50 19.98 -22.72 7.22
CA SER A 50 20.77 -23.03 8.42
C SER A 50 20.94 -24.54 8.65
N VAL A 51 19.91 -25.35 8.36
CA VAL A 51 19.95 -26.81 8.51
C VAL A 51 20.85 -27.46 7.45
N MET A 52 20.74 -27.01 6.20
CA MET A 52 21.61 -27.48 5.11
C MET A 52 23.10 -27.21 5.42
N MET A 53 23.42 -26.00 5.91
CA MET A 53 24.79 -25.64 6.30
C MET A 53 25.29 -26.46 7.50
N ALA A 54 24.40 -26.80 8.44
CA ALA A 54 24.74 -27.68 9.56
C ALA A 54 25.05 -29.11 9.08
N CYS A 55 24.26 -29.64 8.14
CA CYS A 55 24.52 -30.95 7.56
C CYS A 55 25.86 -30.98 6.80
N TRP A 56 26.11 -29.97 5.97
CA TRP A 56 27.38 -29.86 5.24
C TRP A 56 28.58 -29.82 6.18
N LYS A 57 28.48 -29.07 7.29
CA LYS A 57 29.57 -29.02 8.28
C LYS A 57 29.87 -30.37 8.92
N GLN A 58 28.87 -31.23 9.10
CA GLN A 58 29.04 -32.57 9.69
C GLN A 58 29.56 -33.60 8.69
N ASN A 59 29.26 -33.43 7.40
CA ASN A 59 29.53 -34.42 6.36
C ASN A 59 30.58 -33.95 5.34
N GLU A 60 31.50 -33.06 5.73
CA GLU A 60 32.57 -32.55 4.86
C GLU A 60 32.05 -31.92 3.57
N PHE A 61 30.88 -31.28 3.61
CA PHE A 61 30.22 -30.64 2.47
C PHE A 61 29.87 -31.63 1.33
N ARG A 62 29.62 -32.90 1.66
CA ARG A 62 29.14 -33.89 0.68
C ARG A 62 27.64 -33.75 0.45
N ASP A 63 27.26 -33.38 -0.77
CA ASP A 63 25.86 -33.21 -1.15
C ASP A 63 25.06 -34.51 -1.10
N GLU A 64 25.68 -35.65 -1.36
CA GLU A 64 24.99 -36.95 -1.28
C GLU A 64 24.51 -37.28 0.14
N ALA A 65 25.27 -36.87 1.16
CA ALA A 65 24.91 -37.07 2.56
C ALA A 65 23.81 -36.11 3.02
N CYS A 66 23.74 -34.91 2.42
CA CYS A 66 22.80 -33.83 2.77
C CYS A 66 21.68 -33.65 1.76
N ARG A 67 21.40 -34.67 0.95
CA ARG A 67 20.46 -34.57 -0.17
C ARG A 67 19.06 -34.15 0.26
N LYS A 68 18.64 -34.54 1.47
CA LYS A 68 17.32 -34.18 2.01
C LYS A 68 17.26 -32.69 2.36
N GLU A 69 18.25 -32.21 3.08
CA GLU A 69 18.35 -30.81 3.52
C GLU A 69 18.51 -29.85 2.34
N ILE A 70 19.22 -30.28 1.30
CA ILE A 70 19.35 -29.55 0.03
C ILE A 70 17.99 -29.49 -0.69
N GLN A 71 17.26 -30.61 -0.76
CA GLN A 71 15.95 -30.66 -1.40
C GLN A 71 14.93 -29.78 -0.67
N ASP A 72 14.91 -29.84 0.67
CA ASP A 72 14.03 -29.02 1.50
C ASP A 72 14.33 -27.51 1.33
N PHE A 73 15.61 -27.13 1.19
CA PHE A 73 16.00 -25.75 0.90
C PHE A 73 15.49 -25.29 -0.48
N PHE A 74 15.67 -26.09 -1.53
CA PHE A 74 15.18 -25.74 -2.87
C PHE A 74 13.66 -25.71 -2.96
N ASP A 75 12.97 -26.60 -2.24
CA ASP A 75 11.52 -26.60 -2.13
C ASP A 75 11.03 -25.33 -1.42
N CYS A 76 11.74 -24.84 -0.41
CA CYS A 76 11.43 -23.55 0.20
C CYS A 76 11.70 -22.39 -0.76
N ALA A 77 12.87 -22.38 -1.43
CA ALA A 77 13.27 -21.31 -2.35
C ALA A 77 12.31 -21.18 -3.54
N SER A 78 11.88 -22.30 -4.13
CA SER A 78 10.90 -22.31 -5.22
C SER A 78 9.53 -21.78 -4.78
N ARG A 79 9.07 -22.13 -3.57
CA ARG A 79 7.86 -21.52 -2.99
C ARG A 79 8.04 -20.02 -2.75
N ALA A 80 9.20 -19.60 -2.27
CA ALA A 80 9.51 -18.20 -2.03
C ALA A 80 9.55 -17.38 -3.33
N GLU A 81 10.14 -17.90 -4.41
CA GLU A 81 10.15 -17.25 -5.74
C GLU A 81 8.73 -17.14 -6.32
N VAL A 82 7.92 -18.20 -6.17
CA VAL A 82 6.50 -18.18 -6.54
C VAL A 82 5.76 -17.17 -5.69
N ILE A 83 6.07 -17.04 -4.40
CA ILE A 83 5.49 -16.02 -3.52
C ILE A 83 5.94 -14.62 -3.96
N GLU A 84 7.22 -14.33 -4.18
CA GLU A 84 7.62 -12.99 -4.65
C GLU A 84 6.98 -12.62 -6.00
N SER A 85 6.91 -13.57 -6.93
CA SER A 85 6.27 -13.39 -8.24
C SER A 85 4.74 -13.29 -8.12
N SER A 86 4.13 -14.17 -7.33
CA SER A 86 2.68 -14.26 -7.12
C SER A 86 2.19 -13.12 -6.26
N TRP A 87 2.90 -12.66 -5.24
CA TRP A 87 2.59 -11.43 -4.50
C TRP A 87 2.79 -10.21 -5.42
N GLY A 88 3.75 -10.23 -6.35
CA GLY A 88 3.80 -9.24 -7.44
C GLY A 88 2.52 -9.19 -8.29
N ILE A 89 1.82 -10.32 -8.44
CA ILE A 89 0.58 -10.47 -9.22
C ILE A 89 -0.70 -10.32 -8.35
N LEU A 90 -0.68 -10.80 -7.10
CA LEU A 90 -1.76 -10.86 -6.11
C LEU A 90 -1.80 -9.64 -5.20
N LEU A 91 -0.77 -8.78 -5.15
CA LEU A 91 -0.86 -7.45 -4.54
C LEU A 91 -1.71 -6.47 -5.39
N GLY A 92 -2.43 -6.98 -6.39
CA GLY A 92 -3.70 -6.39 -6.87
C GLY A 92 -4.94 -6.79 -6.05
N GLY A 93 -4.80 -7.62 -5.02
CA GLY A 93 -5.84 -8.15 -4.14
C GLY A 93 -5.38 -8.24 -2.68
N GLU A 94 -5.66 -7.18 -1.93
CA GLU A 94 -5.31 -7.05 -0.50
C GLU A 94 -6.01 -8.08 0.40
N TRP A 95 -5.22 -8.73 1.26
CA TRP A 95 -5.71 -9.32 2.51
C TRP A 95 -5.30 -8.40 3.66
N GLY A 96 -6.29 -7.78 4.32
CA GLY A 96 -6.12 -7.20 5.64
C GLY A 96 -6.87 -5.89 5.90
N HIS A 97 -6.82 -4.91 5.02
CA HIS A 97 -7.51 -3.62 5.19
C HIS A 97 -7.81 -3.02 3.81
N THR A 98 -8.94 -2.33 3.69
CA THR A 98 -9.46 -1.83 2.41
C THR A 98 -8.47 -0.88 1.73
N LEU A 99 -8.14 -1.16 0.46
CA LEU A 99 -7.47 -0.24 -0.48
C LEU A 99 -8.09 1.15 -0.34
N PRO A 100 -7.30 2.24 -0.27
CA PRO A 100 -7.84 3.56 -0.55
C PRO A 100 -8.21 3.55 -2.03
N LEU A 101 -9.47 3.20 -2.33
CA LEU A 101 -10.04 3.45 -3.65
C LEU A 101 -9.79 4.91 -4.01
N PRO A 102 -9.52 5.22 -5.28
CA PRO A 102 -9.45 6.60 -5.70
C PRO A 102 -10.85 7.20 -5.47
N HIS A 103 -11.01 7.96 -4.38
CA HIS A 103 -12.10 8.91 -4.26
C HIS A 103 -11.81 10.01 -5.28
N THR A 104 -12.04 9.68 -6.55
CA THR A 104 -12.15 10.66 -7.62
C THR A 104 -13.22 11.65 -7.18
N PRO A 105 -12.89 12.95 -7.18
CA PRO A 105 -13.85 13.92 -6.71
C PRO A 105 -15.00 13.97 -7.73
N LEU A 106 -16.23 13.74 -7.28
CA LEU A 106 -17.51 13.86 -8.00
C LEU A 106 -17.74 15.21 -8.71
N VAL A 107 -16.76 16.12 -8.72
CA VAL A 107 -16.79 17.40 -9.43
C VAL A 107 -16.47 17.29 -10.92
N GLU A 108 -15.72 16.28 -11.38
CA GLU A 108 -15.43 16.14 -12.83
C GLU A 108 -16.65 15.66 -13.63
N TYR A 109 -17.53 14.87 -13.02
CA TYR A 109 -18.77 14.40 -13.65
C TYR A 109 -19.74 15.54 -13.97
N ARG A 110 -19.77 16.62 -13.18
CA ARG A 110 -20.63 17.78 -13.46
C ARG A 110 -20.16 18.57 -14.68
N ALA A 111 -18.84 18.71 -14.88
CA ALA A 111 -18.28 19.38 -16.05
C ALA A 111 -18.52 18.57 -17.33
N LEU A 112 -18.30 17.25 -17.28
CA LEU A 112 -18.56 16.36 -18.42
C LEU A 112 -20.05 16.25 -18.74
N ALA A 113 -20.94 16.19 -17.74
CA ALA A 113 -22.39 16.19 -17.96
C ALA A 113 -22.88 17.52 -18.57
N TRP A 114 -22.31 18.66 -18.15
CA TRP A 114 -22.63 19.96 -18.74
C TRP A 114 -22.15 20.06 -20.20
N PHE A 115 -20.93 19.60 -20.49
CA PHE A 115 -20.41 19.51 -21.87
C PHE A 115 -21.28 18.59 -22.75
N CYS A 116 -21.68 17.43 -22.24
CA CYS A 116 -22.51 16.48 -22.98
C CYS A 116 -23.90 17.08 -23.27
N ARG A 117 -24.49 17.81 -22.30
CA ARG A 117 -25.77 18.51 -22.48
C ARG A 117 -25.66 19.69 -23.46
N LEU A 118 -24.56 20.46 -23.44
CA LEU A 118 -24.31 21.53 -24.40
C LEU A 118 -24.16 20.98 -25.84
N ARG A 119 -23.42 19.86 -25.98
CA ARG A 119 -23.18 19.22 -27.29
C ARG A 119 -24.44 18.56 -27.86
N LEU A 120 -25.30 17.98 -27.03
CA LEU A 120 -26.62 17.50 -27.48
C LEU A 120 -27.53 18.66 -27.93
N PHE A 121 -27.47 19.80 -27.25
CA PHE A 121 -28.31 20.96 -27.59
C PHE A 121 -27.90 21.60 -28.92
N THR A 122 -26.60 21.66 -29.23
CA THR A 122 -26.12 22.19 -30.52
C THR A 122 -26.42 21.25 -31.69
N VAL A 123 -26.33 19.93 -31.49
CA VAL A 123 -26.70 18.95 -32.53
C VAL A 123 -28.21 18.97 -32.81
N LYS A 124 -29.06 19.11 -31.78
CA LYS A 124 -30.52 19.17 -31.97
C LYS A 124 -30.96 20.43 -32.73
N LYS A 125 -30.30 21.58 -32.53
CA LYS A 125 -30.56 22.81 -33.31
C LYS A 125 -30.15 22.70 -34.77
N LYS A 126 -29.13 21.90 -35.09
CA LYS A 126 -28.63 21.76 -36.48
C LYS A 126 -29.42 20.77 -37.33
N LEU A 127 -30.27 19.95 -36.71
CA LEU A 127 -31.14 18.98 -37.40
C LEU A 127 -32.57 19.49 -37.62
N SER A 128 -32.88 20.72 -37.19
CA SER A 128 -34.23 21.30 -37.27
C SER A 128 -34.25 22.63 -38.05
N ALA A 129 -33.23 22.89 -38.85
CA ALA A 129 -33.13 24.00 -39.81
C ALA A 129 -32.88 23.43 -41.21
#